data_AF-A0A935CMS9-F1
#
_entry.id   AF-A0A935CMS9-F1
#
_cell.length_a   1.000
_cell.length_b   1.000
_cell.length_c   1.000
_cell.angle_alpha   90.00
_cell.angle_beta   90.00
_cell.angle_gamma   90.00
#
_symmetry.space_group_name_H-M   'P 1'
#
loop_
_entity.id
_entity.type
_entity.pdbx_description
1 polymer ?
#
loop_
_entity_poly.entity_id
_entity_poly.type
_entity_poly.pdbx_seq_one_letter_code
_entity_poly.pdbx_strand_id
1 'polypeptide(L)' 'MSASNVGRIEDATHAAIAARATNPAADVSALEAEIDRLVYALYGLTPAEIRIVEGG' A
#
# COMPACT_ATOMS: atom_id res chain seq x y z
N MET A 1 12.42 -2.97 16.99
CA MET A 1 12.25 -1.65 16.34
C MET A 1 10.83 -1.60 15.81
N SER A 2 10.04 -0.59 16.18
CA SER A 2 8.75 -0.39 15.51
C SER A 2 9.06 -0.03 14.06
N ALA A 3 8.63 -0.84 13.10
CA ALA A 3 8.86 -0.55 11.69
C ALA A 3 8.14 0.77 11.35
N SER A 4 8.86 1.74 10.79
CA SER A 4 8.26 2.96 10.29
C SER A 4 7.26 2.62 9.18
N ASN A 5 6.26 3.47 8.96
CA ASN A 5 5.33 3.29 7.84
C ASN A 5 6.08 3.18 6.50
N VAL A 6 7.21 3.88 6.35
CA VAL A 6 8.09 3.78 5.17
C VAL A 6 8.64 2.36 4.98
N GLY A 7 9.19 1.73 6.03
CA GLY A 7 9.70 0.36 5.93
C GLY A 7 8.60 -0.64 5.55
N ARG A 8 7.39 -0.47 6.11
CA ARG A 8 6.24 -1.33 5.75
C ARG A 8 5.80 -1.15 4.30
N ILE A 9 5.87 0.08 3.77
CA ILE A 9 5.59 0.36 2.35
C ILE A 9 6.62 -0.35 1.46
N GLU A 10 7.90 -0.27 1.80
CA GLU A 10 8.99 -0.93 1.07
C GLU A 10 8.79 -2.46 1.06
N ASP A 11 8.46 -3.05 2.19
CA ASP A 11 8.22 -4.49 2.34
C ASP A 11 7.01 -4.96 1.50
N ALA A 12 5.88 -4.26 1.61
CA ALA A 12 4.66 -4.59 0.85
C ALA A 12 4.88 -4.43 -0.66
N THR A 13 5.64 -3.43 -1.08
CA THR A 13 6.00 -3.20 -2.49
C THR A 13 6.86 -4.34 -3.02
N HIS A 14 7.90 -4.75 -2.28
CA HIS A 14 8.72 -5.89 -2.67
C HIS A 14 7.90 -7.18 -2.77
N ALA A 15 6.98 -7.41 -1.84
CA ALA A 15 6.09 -8.58 -1.88
C ALA A 15 5.20 -8.58 -3.14
N ALA A 16 4.63 -7.43 -3.52
CA ALA A 16 3.79 -7.32 -4.71
C ALA A 16 4.58 -7.58 -6.00
N ILE A 17 5.79 -7.02 -6.09
CA ILE A 17 6.69 -7.26 -7.23
C ILE A 17 7.10 -8.73 -7.30
N ALA A 18 7.47 -9.36 -6.18
CA ALA A 18 7.86 -10.77 -6.14
C ALA A 18 6.72 -11.71 -6.56
N ALA A 19 5.49 -11.41 -6.13
CA ALA A 19 4.29 -12.17 -6.54
C ALA A 19 4.07 -12.08 -8.05
N ARG A 20 4.13 -10.87 -8.63
CA ARG A 20 3.94 -10.65 -10.08
C ARG A 20 5.10 -11.18 -10.93
N ALA A 21 6.32 -11.20 -10.39
CA ALA A 21 7.47 -11.82 -11.04
C ALA A 21 7.28 -13.34 -11.19
N THR A 22 6.61 -13.99 -10.22
CA THR A 22 6.31 -15.42 -10.26
C THR A 22 5.09 -15.72 -11.12
N ASN A 23 4.03 -14.92 -11.00
CA ASN A 23 2.82 -15.03 -11.77
C ASN A 23 2.35 -13.62 -12.19
N PRO A 24 2.46 -13.24 -13.48
CA PRO A 24 2.03 -11.92 -13.94
C PRO A 24 0.56 -11.59 -13.63
N ALA A 25 -0.28 -12.61 -13.48
CA ALA A 25 -1.69 -12.49 -13.11
C ALA A 25 -1.96 -12.67 -11.60
N ALA A 26 -0.91 -12.65 -10.76
CA ALA A 26 -1.06 -12.68 -9.31
C ALA A 26 -1.94 -11.51 -8.84
N ASP A 27 -2.97 -11.84 -8.07
CA ASP A 27 -3.75 -10.84 -7.36
C ASP A 27 -2.94 -10.31 -6.17
N VAL A 28 -2.61 -9.03 -6.23
CA VAL A 28 -1.88 -8.30 -5.20
C VAL A 28 -2.71 -7.16 -4.62
N SER A 29 -4.02 -7.13 -4.88
CA SER A 29 -4.94 -6.07 -4.44
C SER A 29 -4.90 -5.85 -2.92
N ALA A 30 -4.69 -6.92 -2.14
CA ALA A 30 -4.52 -6.82 -0.70
C ALA A 30 -3.24 -6.06 -0.29
N LEU A 31 -2.14 -6.24 -1.02
CA LEU A 31 -0.87 -5.53 -0.78
C LEU A 31 -0.98 -4.08 -1.24
N GLU A 32 -1.61 -3.84 -2.39
CA GLU A 32 -1.88 -2.49 -2.91
C GLU A 32 -2.74 -1.70 -1.91
N ALA A 33 -3.82 -2.28 -1.37
CA ALA A 33 -4.65 -1.66 -0.35
C ALA A 33 -3.92 -1.45 1.01
N GLU A 34 -2.94 -2.29 1.35
CA GLU A 34 -2.07 -2.03 2.51
C GLU A 34 -1.17 -0.83 2.27
N ILE A 35 -0.54 -0.74 1.10
CA ILE A 35 0.32 0.39 0.71
C ILE A 35 -0.48 1.70 0.76
N ASP A 36 -1.68 1.73 0.19
CA ASP A 36 -2.53 2.93 0.21
C ASP A 36 -2.79 3.42 1.63
N ARG A 37 -3.20 2.53 2.54
CA ARG A 37 -3.43 2.88 3.96
C ARG A 37 -2.18 3.38 4.66
N LEU A 38 -1.01 2.80 4.37
CA LEU A 38 0.25 3.22 4.97
C LEU A 38 0.69 4.59 4.45
N VAL A 39 0.48 4.87 3.16
CA VAL A 39 0.73 6.17 2.55
C VAL A 39 -0.21 7.22 3.12
N TYR A 40 -1.51 6.91 3.26
CA TYR A 40 -2.47 7.81 3.90
C TYR A 40 -2.06 8.13 5.35
N ALA A 41 -1.62 7.13 6.10
CA ALA A 41 -1.12 7.32 7.46
C ALA A 41 0.18 8.14 7.52
N LEU A 42 1.06 8.03 6.51
CA LEU A 42 2.30 8.82 6.43
C LEU A 42 2.01 10.32 6.25
N TYR A 43 1.00 10.64 5.44
CA TYR A 43 0.60 12.01 5.16
C TYR A 43 -0.50 12.55 6.10
N GLY A 44 -1.03 11.70 6.99
CA GLY A 44 -2.06 12.10 7.95
C GLY A 44 -3.41 12.43 7.31
N LEU A 45 -3.76 11.75 6.21
CA LEU A 45 -5.02 12.01 5.50
C LEU A 45 -6.23 11.68 6.38
N THR A 46 -7.23 12.55 6.31
CA THR A 46 -8.54 12.33 6.90
C THR A 46 -9.41 11.43 6.01
N PRO A 47 -10.47 10.81 6.55
CA PRO A 47 -11.40 10.03 5.73
C PRO A 47 -12.03 10.80 4.58
N ALA A 48 -12.22 12.13 4.73
CA ALA A 48 -12.74 12.97 3.67
C ALA A 48 -11.74 13.13 2.51
N GLU A 49 -10.46 13.29 2.83
CA GLU A 49 -9.38 13.38 1.84
C GLU A 49 -9.12 12.04 1.15
N ILE A 50 -9.19 10.92 1.88
CA ILE A 50 -9.07 9.57 1.30
C ILE A 50 -10.14 9.36 0.23
N ARG A 51 -11.42 9.67 0.52
CA ARG A 51 -12.49 9.54 -0.49
C ARG A 51 -12.25 10.37 -1.75
N ILE A 52 -11.62 11.53 -1.62
CA ILE A 52 -11.28 12.37 -2.78
C ILE A 52 -10.20 11.68 -3.62
N VAL A 53 -9.20 11.07 -2.99
CA VAL A 53 -8.13 10.31 -3.67
C VAL A 53 -8.68 9.06 -4.37
N GLU A 54 -9.63 8.36 -3.74
CA GLU A 54 -10.24 7.14 -4.28
C GLU A 54 -11.30 7.39 -5.38
N GLY A 55 -11.53 8.66 -5.76
CA GLY A 55 -12.38 8.99 -6.90
C GLY A 55 -13.85 9.28 -6.58
N GLY A 56 -14.24 9.31 -5.30
CA GLY A 56 -15.54 9.82 -4.83
C GLY A 56 -16.74 8.89 -5.00
#